data_AF-A0A943RL50-F1
#
_entry.id   AF-A0A943RL50-F1
#
_cell.length_a   1.000
_cell.length_b   1.000
_cell.length_c   1.000
_cell.angle_alpha   90.00
_cell.angle_beta   90.00
_cell.angle_gamma   90.00
#
_symmetry.space_group_name_H-M   'P 1'
#
loop_
_entity.id
_entity.type
_entity.pdbx_description
1 polymer ?
#
loop_
_entity_poly.entity_id
_entity_poly.type
_entity_poly.pdbx_seq_one_letter_code
_entity_poly.pdbx_strand_id
1 'polypeptide(L)'
;MQPKLTIQERLKDLRVERGLTLEQLSAETGISKSALGKYEADDFKDISPFSMVELAKFYGVSTDYLLGLTEQKNHPNTELDALHLGDDAIEVLRTGKFNHRLLSELICHKDFQRFMLDAEIYVDRIADMRVNDMNAVLEAVRQMALMKNGGNENDLHLRTLEVAQIREDEYFGSLIADDLKGILRDIREQHRPDTMTADESSLVATVQGQLQDAMNFEGSSKEKQVRALMATIGLDYDTLTKEEFVSIISGLKKSKYLKSPINQRGKARPQLPHGKGKKKRK
;
A
#
# COMPACT_ATOMS: atom_id res chain seq x y z
N MET A 1 18.61 -14.26 -0.10
CA MET A 1 18.89 -15.54 0.58
C MET A 1 20.05 -15.29 1.54
N GLN A 2 19.83 -15.43 2.85
CA GLN A 2 20.97 -15.44 3.78
C GLN A 2 21.75 -16.75 3.57
N PRO A 3 23.08 -16.73 3.58
CA PRO A 3 23.87 -17.95 3.46
C PRO A 3 23.56 -18.86 4.66
N LYS A 4 23.26 -20.13 4.39
CA LYS A 4 22.96 -21.13 5.42
C LYS A 4 24.24 -21.43 6.19
N LEU A 5 24.43 -20.77 7.33
CA LEU A 5 25.57 -20.99 8.23
C LEU A 5 25.53 -22.41 8.78
N THR A 6 26.70 -23.04 8.90
CA THR A 6 26.81 -24.35 9.57
C THR A 6 26.55 -24.21 11.08
N ILE A 7 26.30 -25.33 11.76
CA ILE A 7 26.08 -25.37 13.22
C ILE A 7 27.28 -24.73 13.95
N GLN A 8 28.49 -25.00 13.46
CA GLN A 8 29.75 -24.53 13.99
C GLN A 8 29.90 -23.02 13.83
N GLU A 9 29.63 -22.52 12.61
CA GLU A 9 29.66 -21.09 12.32
C GLU A 9 28.65 -20.34 13.18
N ARG A 10 27.45 -20.88 13.36
CA ARG A 10 26.42 -20.28 14.24
C ARG A 10 26.86 -20.21 15.69
N LEU A 11 27.45 -21.27 16.25
CA LEU A 11 27.94 -21.27 17.63
C LEU A 11 29.07 -20.25 17.82
N LYS A 12 29.98 -20.19 16.85
CA LYS A 12 31.08 -19.23 16.85
C LYS A 12 30.59 -17.79 16.72
N ASP A 13 29.65 -17.53 15.83
CA ASP A 13 29.05 -16.22 15.61
C ASP A 13 28.30 -15.75 16.86
N LEU A 14 27.50 -16.61 17.50
CA LEU A 14 26.81 -16.29 18.76
C LEU A 14 27.78 -15.91 19.88
N ARG A 15 28.93 -16.58 19.97
CA ARG A 15 29.97 -16.24 20.95
C ARG A 15 30.65 -14.91 20.62
N VAL A 16 31.01 -14.70 19.35
CA VAL A 16 31.70 -13.47 18.89
C VAL A 16 30.79 -12.25 19.00
N GLU A 17 29.51 -12.38 18.67
CA GLU A 17 28.51 -11.32 18.78
C GLU A 17 28.34 -10.83 20.22
N ARG A 18 28.43 -11.73 21.20
CA ARG A 18 28.44 -11.37 22.63
C ARG A 18 29.81 -10.95 23.17
N GLY A 19 30.84 -10.93 22.33
CA GLY A 19 32.21 -10.54 22.72
C GLY A 19 32.87 -11.51 23.71
N LEU A 20 32.42 -12.77 23.78
CA LEU A 20 32.86 -13.72 24.80
C LEU A 20 34.08 -14.53 24.36
N THR A 21 34.97 -14.79 25.32
CA THR A 21 36.02 -15.81 25.18
C THR A 21 35.48 -17.21 25.48
N LEU A 22 36.14 -18.26 24.97
CA LEU A 22 35.78 -19.64 25.30
C LEU A 22 35.88 -19.95 26.80
N GLU A 23 36.73 -19.21 27.54
CA GLU A 23 36.86 -19.35 29.00
C GLU A 23 35.66 -18.77 29.75
N GLN A 24 35.18 -17.59 29.34
CA GLN A 24 33.99 -16.96 29.92
C GLN A 24 32.74 -17.78 29.62
N LEU A 25 32.57 -18.22 28.38
CA LEU A 25 31.45 -19.09 27.99
C LEU A 25 31.46 -20.41 28.78
N SER A 26 32.65 -20.97 29.01
CA SER A 26 32.82 -22.19 29.81
C SER A 26 32.39 -22.00 31.27
N ALA A 27 32.73 -20.86 31.87
CA ALA A 27 32.36 -20.53 33.24
C ALA A 27 30.84 -20.33 33.40
N GLU A 28 30.18 -19.73 32.42
CA GLU A 28 28.74 -19.41 32.49
C GLU A 28 27.84 -20.59 32.13
N THR A 29 28.25 -21.43 31.18
CA THR A 29 27.45 -22.59 30.71
C THR A 29 27.80 -23.89 31.44
N GLY A 30 28.89 -23.92 32.22
CA GLY A 30 29.40 -25.15 32.83
C GLY A 30 29.95 -26.19 31.83
N ILE A 31 30.02 -25.86 30.54
CA ILE A 31 30.60 -26.70 29.49
C ILE A 31 32.10 -26.45 29.46
N SER A 32 32.93 -27.49 29.36
CA SER A 32 34.38 -27.31 29.35
C SER A 32 34.87 -26.53 28.13
N LYS A 33 35.89 -25.67 28.32
CA LYS A 33 36.57 -24.92 27.24
C LYS A 33 36.97 -25.80 26.06
N SER A 34 37.45 -27.02 26.33
CA SER A 34 37.86 -27.98 25.30
C SER A 34 36.68 -28.57 24.53
N ALA A 35 35.50 -28.71 25.16
CA ALA A 35 34.28 -29.12 24.47
C ALA A 35 33.75 -27.99 23.58
N LEU A 36 33.67 -26.75 24.10
CA LEU A 36 33.26 -25.58 23.32
C LEU A 36 34.16 -25.35 22.10
N GLY A 37 35.49 -25.43 22.30
CA GLY A 37 36.44 -25.32 21.20
C GLY A 37 36.31 -26.42 20.14
N LYS A 38 35.83 -27.61 20.51
CA LYS A 38 35.52 -28.69 19.54
C LYS A 38 34.22 -28.41 18.80
N TYR A 39 33.19 -27.90 19.48
CA TYR A 39 31.90 -27.57 18.86
C TYR A 39 32.00 -26.46 17.82
N GLU A 40 32.95 -25.52 17.97
CA GLU A 40 33.18 -24.44 17.00
C GLU A 40 34.16 -24.80 15.87
N ALA A 41 34.90 -25.90 15.97
CA ALA A 41 36.03 -26.20 15.08
C ALA A 41 35.85 -27.42 14.18
N ASP A 42 35.14 -28.47 14.61
CA ASP A 42 35.01 -29.74 13.87
C ASP A 42 33.62 -29.86 13.22
N ASP A 43 33.59 -30.20 11.93
CA ASP A 43 32.38 -30.21 11.10
C ASP A 43 31.35 -31.30 11.47
N PHE A 44 31.74 -32.31 12.26
CA PHE A 44 30.88 -33.48 12.56
C PHE A 44 31.20 -34.14 13.91
N LYS A 45 30.77 -33.54 15.02
CA LYS A 45 30.80 -34.16 16.35
C LYS A 45 29.48 -34.01 17.10
N ASP A 46 29.10 -35.08 17.80
CA ASP A 46 27.90 -35.12 18.63
C ASP A 46 27.98 -34.08 19.76
N ILE A 47 27.22 -33.00 19.62
CA ILE A 47 26.98 -32.07 20.73
C ILE A 47 26.06 -32.80 21.71
N SER A 48 26.48 -32.93 22.96
CA SER A 48 25.64 -33.60 23.96
C SER A 48 24.31 -32.86 24.11
N PRO A 49 23.18 -33.58 24.30
CA PRO A 49 21.88 -32.95 24.53
C PRO A 49 21.92 -31.94 25.70
N PHE A 50 22.71 -32.22 26.74
CA PHE A 50 22.94 -31.31 27.85
C PHE A 50 23.59 -29.99 27.38
N SER A 51 24.69 -30.07 26.64
CA SER A 51 25.37 -28.89 26.09
C SER A 51 24.47 -28.09 25.17
N MET A 52 23.65 -28.76 24.34
CA MET A 52 22.73 -28.09 23.42
C MET A 52 21.66 -27.28 24.16
N VAL A 53 21.05 -27.87 25.18
CA VAL A 53 20.03 -27.19 26.00
C VAL A 53 20.65 -26.01 26.76
N GLU A 54 21.84 -26.18 27.32
CA GLU A 54 22.48 -25.13 28.11
C GLU A 54 22.94 -23.96 27.23
N LEU A 55 23.48 -24.23 26.04
CA LEU A 55 23.81 -23.21 25.05
C LEU A 55 22.55 -22.49 24.56
N ALA A 56 21.45 -23.23 24.30
CA ALA A 56 20.18 -22.64 23.87
C ALA A 56 19.63 -21.67 24.92
N LYS A 57 19.61 -22.08 26.20
CA LYS A 57 19.21 -21.23 27.33
C LYS A 57 20.12 -20.02 27.48
N PHE A 58 21.43 -20.22 27.45
CA PHE A 58 22.42 -19.15 27.61
C PHE A 58 22.28 -18.09 26.51
N TYR A 59 22.17 -18.52 25.26
CA TYR A 59 22.06 -17.61 24.11
C TYR A 59 20.65 -17.06 23.89
N GLY A 60 19.62 -17.62 24.56
CA GLY A 60 18.22 -17.23 24.36
C GLY A 60 17.67 -17.63 23.00
N VAL A 61 18.21 -18.70 22.40
CA VAL A 61 17.87 -19.20 21.06
C VAL A 61 17.28 -20.61 21.15
N SER A 62 16.58 -21.07 20.11
CA SER A 62 16.09 -22.46 20.07
C SER A 62 17.19 -23.47 19.80
N THR A 63 16.98 -24.70 20.26
CA THR A 63 17.81 -25.84 19.85
C THR A 63 17.75 -26.03 18.33
N ASP A 64 16.60 -25.76 17.72
CA ASP A 64 16.39 -25.84 16.28
C ASP A 64 17.23 -24.80 15.53
N TYR A 65 17.41 -23.61 16.09
CA TYR A 65 18.32 -22.60 15.56
C TYR A 65 19.78 -23.04 15.71
N LEU A 66 20.17 -23.58 16.87
CA LEU A 66 21.54 -24.10 17.03
C LEU A 66 21.86 -25.23 16.05
N LEU A 67 20.88 -26.11 15.77
CA LEU A 67 21.00 -27.23 14.84
C LEU A 67 20.86 -26.84 13.35
N GLY A 68 20.63 -25.55 13.03
CA GLY A 68 20.49 -25.10 11.65
C GLY A 68 19.19 -25.56 10.96
N LEU A 69 18.16 -25.92 11.73
CA LEU A 69 16.82 -26.28 11.24
C LEU A 69 15.97 -25.03 10.94
N THR A 70 16.28 -23.89 11.58
CA THR A 70 15.66 -22.59 11.31
C THR A 70 16.72 -21.47 11.23
N GLU A 71 16.52 -20.47 10.37
CA GLU A 71 17.33 -19.25 10.33
C GLU A 71 16.87 -18.19 11.35
N GLN A 72 15.74 -18.42 12.02
CA GLN A 72 15.20 -17.51 13.01
C GLN A 72 15.92 -17.68 14.35
N LYS A 73 16.78 -16.72 14.69
CA LYS A 73 17.57 -16.69 15.93
C LYS A 73 16.70 -16.70 17.19
N ASN A 74 15.53 -16.08 17.12
CA ASN A 74 14.60 -16.01 18.25
C ASN A 74 13.57 -17.11 18.11
N HIS A 75 13.50 -18.01 19.11
CA HIS A 75 12.29 -18.57 19.76
C HIS A 75 12.58 -19.96 20.35
N PRO A 76 13.15 -20.11 21.56
CA PRO A 76 13.09 -21.41 22.23
C PRO A 76 11.74 -21.69 22.88
N ASN A 77 11.02 -20.66 23.33
CA ASN A 77 9.68 -20.73 23.93
C ASN A 77 9.27 -19.29 24.23
N THR A 78 8.82 -18.53 23.24
CA THR A 78 7.88 -17.47 23.59
C THR A 78 6.68 -18.24 24.09
N GLU A 79 6.56 -18.41 25.41
CA GLU A 79 5.44 -19.12 26.01
C GLU A 79 4.19 -18.53 25.35
N LEU A 80 3.52 -19.33 24.54
CA LEU A 80 2.34 -18.90 23.79
C LEU A 80 1.30 -18.34 24.79
N ASP A 81 1.34 -18.88 26.01
CA ASP A 81 0.64 -18.44 27.22
C ASP A 81 0.93 -16.97 27.59
N ALA A 82 2.17 -16.50 27.46
CA ALA A 82 2.54 -15.11 27.73
C ALA A 82 2.03 -14.12 26.68
N LEU A 83 1.64 -14.60 25.50
CA LEU A 83 0.97 -13.79 24.47
C LEU A 83 -0.54 -13.68 24.72
N HIS A 84 -1.08 -14.41 25.71
CA HIS A 84 -2.50 -14.45 26.05
C HIS A 84 -3.42 -14.70 24.84
N LEU A 85 -2.93 -15.45 23.85
CA LEU A 85 -3.69 -15.81 22.65
C LEU A 85 -4.59 -17.01 22.95
N GLY A 86 -5.89 -16.89 22.70
CA GLY A 86 -6.81 -18.03 22.75
C GLY A 86 -6.53 -19.04 21.63
N ASP A 87 -7.00 -20.27 21.80
CA ASP A 87 -6.82 -21.37 20.83
C ASP A 87 -7.31 -21.01 19.42
N ASP A 88 -8.45 -20.31 19.33
CA ASP A 88 -9.01 -19.83 18.06
C ASP A 88 -8.07 -18.83 17.35
N ALA A 89 -7.43 -17.93 18.10
CA ALA A 89 -6.49 -16.96 17.56
C ALA A 89 -5.24 -17.64 17.00
N ILE A 90 -4.74 -18.65 17.72
CA ILE A 90 -3.60 -19.47 17.30
C ILE A 90 -3.95 -20.25 16.03
N GLU A 91 -5.17 -20.80 15.94
CA GLU A 91 -5.62 -21.50 14.75
C GLU A 91 -5.71 -20.56 13.54
N VAL A 92 -6.22 -19.33 13.70
CA VAL A 92 -6.23 -18.32 12.63
C VAL A 92 -4.81 -18.03 12.16
N LEU A 93 -3.88 -17.78 13.08
CA LEU A 93 -2.48 -17.50 12.76
C LEU A 93 -1.79 -18.68 12.05
N ARG A 94 -2.16 -19.93 12.37
CA ARG A 94 -1.59 -21.14 11.78
C ARG A 94 -2.21 -21.52 10.43
N THR A 95 -3.52 -21.35 10.28
CA THR A 95 -4.27 -21.82 9.09
C THR A 95 -4.07 -20.95 7.84
N GLY A 96 -3.46 -19.77 7.98
CA GLY A 96 -2.82 -19.05 6.88
C GLY A 96 -3.78 -18.55 5.78
N LYS A 97 -5.02 -18.20 6.14
CA LYS A 97 -5.99 -17.62 5.20
C LYS A 97 -5.77 -16.11 4.92
N PHE A 98 -4.61 -15.58 5.27
CA PHE A 98 -4.24 -14.18 5.08
C PHE A 98 -2.75 -14.05 4.78
N ASN A 99 -2.33 -12.87 4.35
CA ASN A 99 -0.94 -12.60 4.03
C ASN A 99 -0.11 -12.41 5.32
N HIS A 100 0.70 -13.43 5.67
CA HIS A 100 1.57 -13.40 6.86
C HIS A 100 2.59 -12.24 6.85
N ARG A 101 3.08 -11.85 5.67
CA ARG A 101 3.99 -10.70 5.53
C ARG A 101 3.29 -9.41 5.94
N LEU A 102 2.09 -9.17 5.42
CA LEU A 102 1.30 -7.98 5.73
C LEU A 102 0.96 -7.92 7.23
N LEU A 103 0.56 -9.05 7.84
CA LEU A 103 0.31 -9.09 9.27
C LEU A 103 1.57 -8.74 10.08
N SER A 104 2.72 -9.30 9.69
CA SER A 104 3.99 -8.99 10.35
C SER A 104 4.36 -7.51 10.24
N GLU A 105 4.19 -6.91 9.06
CA GLU A 105 4.49 -5.49 8.83
C GLU A 105 3.51 -4.58 9.59
N LEU A 106 2.23 -4.98 9.69
CA LEU A 106 1.22 -4.28 10.46
C LEU A 106 1.57 -4.25 11.96
N ILE A 107 1.86 -5.42 12.55
CA ILE A 107 2.16 -5.54 13.99
C ILE A 107 3.49 -4.85 14.34
N CYS A 108 4.47 -4.86 13.42
CA CYS A 108 5.75 -4.20 13.62
C CYS A 108 5.74 -2.69 13.29
N HIS A 109 4.62 -2.11 12.89
CA HIS A 109 4.54 -0.70 12.56
C HIS A 109 4.67 0.17 13.83
N LYS A 110 5.41 1.29 13.74
CA LYS A 110 5.67 2.22 14.85
C LYS A 110 4.38 2.73 15.54
N ASP A 111 3.32 2.93 14.76
CA ASP A 111 2.04 3.46 15.23
C ASP A 111 1.04 2.35 15.62
N PHE A 112 1.40 1.07 15.47
CA PHE A 112 0.52 -0.06 15.81
C PHE A 112 0.14 -0.07 17.29
N GLN A 113 1.10 0.22 18.18
CA GLN A 113 0.83 0.30 19.62
C GLN A 113 -0.21 1.38 19.94
N ARG A 114 -0.12 2.54 19.28
CA ARG A 114 -1.08 3.62 19.46
C ARG A 114 -2.47 3.21 18.97
N PHE A 115 -2.55 2.64 17.77
CA PHE A 115 -3.80 2.09 17.23
C PHE A 115 -4.45 1.08 18.18
N MET A 116 -3.67 0.17 18.78
CA MET A 116 -4.19 -0.80 19.74
C MET A 116 -4.72 -0.15 21.02
N LEU A 117 -4.07 0.89 21.54
CA LEU A 117 -4.55 1.65 22.69
C LEU A 117 -5.86 2.38 22.38
N ASP A 118 -5.95 3.04 21.22
CA ASP A 118 -7.15 3.77 20.80
C ASP A 118 -8.32 2.80 20.55
N ALA A 119 -8.03 1.59 20.02
CA ALA A 119 -9.01 0.51 19.89
C ALA A 119 -9.47 -0.05 21.25
N GLU A 120 -8.56 -0.23 22.21
CA GLU A 120 -8.88 -0.68 23.57
C GLU A 120 -9.79 0.33 24.29
N ILE A 121 -9.48 1.63 24.20
CA ILE A 121 -10.31 2.70 24.78
C ILE A 121 -11.77 2.64 24.27
N TYR A 122 -11.95 2.33 22.99
CA TYR A 122 -13.27 2.18 22.36
C TYR A 122 -13.96 0.87 22.77
N VAL A 123 -13.27 -0.26 22.70
CA VAL A 123 -13.84 -1.58 23.03
C VAL A 123 -14.26 -1.67 24.50
N ASP A 124 -13.44 -1.14 25.41
CA ASP A 124 -13.70 -1.17 26.85
C ASP A 124 -14.72 -0.10 27.29
N ARG A 125 -15.25 0.70 26.35
CA ARG A 125 -16.25 1.74 26.60
C ARG A 125 -15.82 2.78 27.64
N ILE A 126 -14.51 2.92 27.82
CA ILE A 126 -13.92 3.92 28.73
C ILE A 126 -14.31 5.32 28.25
N ALA A 127 -14.34 5.48 26.93
CA ALA A 127 -14.79 6.69 26.26
C ALA A 127 -16.31 6.91 26.37
N ASP A 128 -17.15 5.88 26.17
CA ASP A 128 -18.62 5.98 26.23
C ASP A 128 -19.06 6.65 27.52
N MET A 129 -18.56 6.17 28.67
CA MET A 129 -18.97 6.70 29.97
C MET A 129 -18.66 8.19 30.09
N ARG A 130 -17.45 8.61 29.69
CA ARG A 130 -17.03 10.01 29.79
C ARG A 130 -17.77 10.92 28.82
N VAL A 131 -17.98 10.46 27.59
CA VAL A 131 -18.73 11.21 26.58
C VAL A 131 -20.20 11.33 27.00
N ASN A 132 -20.81 10.27 27.51
CA ASN A 132 -22.18 10.29 27.99
C ASN A 132 -22.36 11.22 29.19
N ASP A 133 -21.44 11.20 30.16
CA ASP A 133 -21.45 12.14 31.30
C ASP A 133 -21.40 13.60 30.80
N MET A 134 -20.51 13.89 29.85
CA MET A 134 -20.36 15.24 29.30
C MET A 134 -21.58 15.67 28.46
N ASN A 135 -22.12 14.78 27.64
CA ASN A 135 -23.34 15.00 26.88
C ASN A 135 -24.54 15.25 27.81
N ALA A 136 -24.63 14.53 28.92
CA ALA A 136 -25.68 14.74 29.93
C ALA A 136 -25.59 16.13 30.57
N VAL A 137 -24.37 16.60 30.87
CA VAL A 137 -24.16 17.97 31.37
C VAL A 137 -24.54 19.02 30.32
N LEU A 138 -24.13 18.84 29.06
CA LEU A 138 -24.50 19.75 27.96
C LEU A 138 -26.02 19.81 27.76
N GLU A 139 -26.69 18.66 27.82
CA GLU A 139 -28.14 18.58 27.71
C GLU A 139 -28.83 19.24 28.92
N ALA A 140 -28.33 19.02 30.15
CA ALA A 140 -28.88 19.69 31.33
C ALA A 140 -28.76 21.22 31.23
N VAL A 141 -27.62 21.74 30.75
CA VAL A 141 -27.42 23.17 30.50
C VAL A 141 -28.36 23.68 29.40
N ARG A 142 -28.56 22.90 28.33
CA ARG A 142 -29.50 23.21 27.25
C ARG A 142 -30.93 23.32 27.77
N GLN A 143 -31.39 22.37 28.58
CA GLN A 143 -32.72 22.39 29.19
C GLN A 143 -32.90 23.60 30.13
N MET A 144 -31.90 23.91 30.96
CA MET A 144 -31.95 25.11 31.82
C MET A 144 -32.04 26.42 31.02
N ALA A 145 -31.34 26.52 29.89
CA ALA A 145 -31.38 27.69 29.02
C ALA A 145 -32.74 27.81 28.30
N LEU A 146 -33.33 26.71 27.85
CA LEU A 146 -34.68 26.66 27.26
C LEU A 146 -35.73 27.22 28.22
N MET A 147 -35.68 26.80 29.49
CA MET A 147 -36.61 27.26 30.53
C MET A 147 -36.49 28.75 30.83
N LYS A 148 -35.29 29.33 30.69
CA LYS A 148 -35.03 30.77 30.94
C LYS A 148 -35.35 31.66 29.74
N ASN A 149 -35.14 31.19 28.52
CA ASN A 149 -35.24 32.00 27.30
C ASN A 149 -36.59 31.87 26.56
N GLY A 150 -37.61 31.30 27.19
CA GLY A 150 -38.97 31.27 26.63
C GLY A 150 -39.17 30.29 25.46
N GLY A 151 -38.36 29.23 25.36
CA GLY A 151 -38.63 28.09 24.48
C GLY A 151 -38.29 28.25 23.00
N ASN A 152 -37.47 29.23 22.60
CA ASN A 152 -36.99 29.30 21.22
C ASN A 152 -35.86 28.29 20.97
N GLU A 153 -36.20 27.06 20.57
CA GLU A 153 -35.26 25.94 20.35
C GLU A 153 -34.12 26.25 19.36
N ASN A 154 -34.31 27.22 18.45
CA ASN A 154 -33.33 27.62 17.44
C ASN A 154 -32.51 28.86 17.83
N ASP A 155 -32.45 29.21 19.12
CA ASP A 155 -31.47 30.19 19.61
C ASP A 155 -30.04 29.67 19.41
N LEU A 156 -29.12 30.56 19.03
CA LEU A 156 -27.72 30.25 18.74
C LEU A 156 -27.07 29.45 19.89
N HIS A 157 -27.38 29.82 21.13
CA HIS A 157 -26.84 29.18 22.31
C HIS A 157 -27.31 27.72 22.46
N LEU A 158 -28.60 27.46 22.22
CA LEU A 158 -29.17 26.11 22.33
C LEU A 158 -28.67 25.20 21.22
N ARG A 159 -28.58 25.73 20.00
CA ARG A 159 -28.01 24.99 18.87
C ARG A 159 -26.53 24.69 19.06
N THR A 160 -25.77 25.60 19.68
CA THR A 160 -24.36 25.37 20.01
C THR A 160 -24.19 24.20 20.98
N LEU A 161 -25.03 24.13 22.03
CA LEU A 161 -24.98 23.05 23.02
C LEU A 161 -25.37 21.70 22.43
N GLU A 162 -26.33 21.67 21.51
CA GLU A 162 -26.72 20.46 20.79
C GLU A 162 -25.60 19.93 19.89
N VAL A 163 -25.00 20.80 19.07
CA VAL A 163 -23.93 20.40 18.13
C VAL A 163 -22.62 20.07 18.86
N ALA A 164 -22.40 20.61 20.06
CA ALA A 164 -21.25 20.29 20.89
C ALA A 164 -21.31 18.87 21.50
N GLN A 165 -22.46 18.19 21.45
CA GLN A 165 -22.56 16.81 21.91
C GLN A 165 -21.75 15.89 21.01
N ILE A 166 -20.96 15.02 21.63
CA ILE A 166 -20.09 14.10 20.92
C ILE A 166 -20.84 12.80 20.67
N ARG A 167 -20.96 12.42 19.41
CA ARG A 167 -21.39 11.07 19.01
C ARG A 167 -20.19 10.15 19.08
N GLU A 168 -20.12 9.38 20.14
CA GLU A 168 -18.97 8.57 20.52
C GLU A 168 -18.55 7.59 19.40
N ASP A 169 -19.49 6.79 18.87
CA ASP A 169 -19.24 5.90 17.72
C ASP A 169 -18.64 6.61 16.50
N GLU A 170 -19.10 7.83 16.21
CA GLU A 170 -18.65 8.59 15.03
C GLU A 170 -17.24 9.17 15.27
N TYR A 171 -17.00 9.67 16.49
CA TYR A 171 -15.71 10.23 16.87
C TYR A 171 -14.63 9.15 17.00
N PHE A 172 -14.82 8.13 17.82
CA PHE A 172 -13.81 7.09 18.02
C PHE A 172 -13.68 6.17 16.80
N GLY A 173 -14.79 5.87 16.11
CA GLY A 173 -14.74 5.12 14.87
C GLY A 173 -13.90 5.81 13.79
N SER A 174 -13.99 7.14 13.67
CA SER A 174 -13.15 7.89 12.73
C SER A 174 -11.68 7.94 13.16
N LEU A 175 -11.40 8.14 14.46
CA LEU A 175 -10.05 8.13 15.01
C LEU A 175 -9.32 6.80 14.70
N ILE A 176 -9.93 5.68 15.08
CA ILE A 176 -9.35 4.33 14.87
C ILE A 176 -9.18 4.04 13.39
N ALA A 177 -10.15 4.42 12.56
CA ALA A 177 -10.07 4.23 11.11
C ALA A 177 -8.93 5.03 10.48
N ASP A 178 -8.69 6.26 10.95
CA ASP A 178 -7.64 7.11 10.42
C ASP A 178 -6.25 6.64 10.84
N ASP A 179 -6.09 6.12 12.05
CA ASP A 179 -4.85 5.46 12.49
C ASP A 179 -4.55 4.23 11.64
N LEU A 180 -5.53 3.34 11.45
CA LEU A 180 -5.37 2.15 10.61
C LEU A 180 -5.03 2.51 9.16
N LYS A 181 -5.73 3.50 8.57
CA LYS A 181 -5.42 3.99 7.22
C LYS A 181 -4.00 4.55 7.14
N GLY A 182 -3.54 5.23 8.19
CA GLY A 182 -2.18 5.74 8.30
C GLY A 182 -1.16 4.62 8.18
N ILE A 183 -1.30 3.59 9.02
CA ILE A 183 -0.44 2.40 9.00
C ILE A 183 -0.44 1.73 7.62
N LEU A 184 -1.63 1.48 7.06
CA LEU A 184 -1.75 0.80 5.77
C LEU A 184 -1.14 1.61 4.61
N ARG A 185 -1.24 2.95 4.65
CA ARG A 185 -0.62 3.83 3.65
C ARG A 185 0.90 3.79 3.76
N ASP A 186 1.45 3.86 4.96
CA ASP A 186 2.90 3.80 5.18
C ASP A 186 3.47 2.46 4.68
N ILE A 187 2.78 1.35 4.97
CA ILE A 187 3.15 0.01 4.46
C ILE A 187 3.10 -0.01 2.92
N ARG A 188 2.00 0.48 2.31
CA ARG A 188 1.86 0.55 0.85
C ARG A 188 2.97 1.37 0.19
N GLU A 189 3.35 2.50 0.79
CA GLU A 189 4.43 3.36 0.26
C GLU A 189 5.78 2.66 0.29
N GLN A 190 6.06 1.86 1.33
CA GLN A 190 7.27 1.05 1.43
C GLN A 190 7.33 -0.06 0.36
N HIS A 191 6.17 -0.57 -0.08
CA HIS A 191 6.08 -1.58 -1.15
C HIS A 191 5.86 -1.01 -2.56
N ARG A 192 5.85 0.31 -2.72
CA ARG A 192 5.76 0.93 -4.05
C ARG A 192 6.83 0.46 -5.06
N PRO A 193 8.07 0.14 -4.67
CA PRO A 193 9.08 -0.41 -5.59
C PRO A 193 9.02 -1.95 -5.74
N ASP A 194 8.15 -2.65 -5.01
CA ASP A 194 8.06 -4.12 -5.10
C ASP A 194 7.48 -4.53 -6.47
N THR A 195 8.16 -5.46 -7.14
CA THR A 195 7.93 -5.91 -8.53
C THR A 195 6.56 -6.58 -8.76
N MET A 196 5.80 -6.81 -7.69
CA MET A 196 4.46 -7.42 -7.68
C MET A 196 3.34 -6.40 -7.40
N THR A 197 3.70 -5.16 -7.09
CA THR A 197 2.75 -4.05 -6.98
C THR A 197 2.38 -3.63 -8.39
N ALA A 198 1.08 -3.59 -8.72
CA ALA A 198 0.62 -3.22 -10.05
C ALA A 198 1.29 -1.90 -10.49
N ASP A 199 2.01 -1.96 -11.61
CA ASP A 199 2.83 -0.86 -12.10
C ASP A 199 1.94 0.38 -12.26
N GLU A 200 2.19 1.42 -11.45
CA GLU A 200 1.48 2.70 -11.54
C GLU A 200 1.84 3.49 -12.81
N SER A 201 2.71 2.94 -13.68
CA SER A 201 2.86 3.34 -15.08
C SER A 201 1.60 3.00 -15.92
N SER A 202 0.45 3.34 -15.34
CA SER A 202 -0.74 3.87 -15.97
C SER A 202 -0.59 3.99 -17.47
N LEU A 203 -1.20 3.04 -18.17
CA LEU A 203 -1.51 3.11 -19.59
C LEU A 203 -1.95 4.52 -20.02
N VAL A 204 -2.55 5.31 -19.12
CA VAL A 204 -2.93 6.71 -19.35
C VAL A 204 -1.72 7.62 -19.60
N ALA A 205 -0.62 7.52 -18.85
CA ALA A 205 0.57 8.35 -19.08
C ALA A 205 1.23 8.03 -20.43
N THR A 206 1.28 6.75 -20.79
CA THR A 206 1.82 6.28 -22.08
C THR A 206 0.90 6.70 -23.24
N VAL A 207 -0.42 6.53 -23.10
CA VAL A 207 -1.40 6.95 -24.12
C VAL A 207 -1.44 8.48 -24.26
N GLN A 208 -1.31 9.23 -23.17
CA GLN A 208 -1.28 10.70 -23.21
C GLN A 208 0.00 11.21 -23.88
N GLY A 209 1.16 10.62 -23.58
CA GLY A 209 2.42 10.91 -24.28
C GLY A 209 2.32 10.63 -25.79
N GLN A 210 1.84 9.43 -26.16
CA GLN A 210 1.67 9.04 -27.57
C GLN A 210 0.64 9.92 -28.31
N LEU A 211 -0.43 10.36 -27.65
CA LEU A 211 -1.39 11.32 -28.21
C LEU A 211 -0.77 12.71 -28.39
N GLN A 212 0.04 13.18 -27.43
CA GLN A 212 0.76 14.44 -27.52
C GLN A 212 1.76 14.43 -28.71
N ASP A 213 2.49 13.33 -28.88
CA ASP A 213 3.43 13.13 -29.99
C ASP A 213 2.70 13.05 -31.34
N ALA A 214 1.54 12.39 -31.39
CA ALA A 214 0.70 12.35 -32.59
C ALA A 214 0.17 13.75 -32.98
N MET A 215 -0.15 14.61 -32.01
CA MET A 215 -0.59 15.99 -32.26
C MET A 215 0.55 16.90 -32.73
N ASN A 216 1.76 16.67 -32.21
CA ASN A 216 2.95 17.47 -32.50
C ASN A 216 3.68 17.06 -33.80
N PHE A 217 3.35 15.91 -34.38
CA PHE A 217 3.96 15.42 -35.64
C PHE A 217 3.85 16.43 -36.80
N GLU A 218 4.90 16.59 -37.61
CA GLU A 218 4.94 17.47 -38.80
C GLU A 218 4.30 16.81 -40.04
N GLY A 219 2.99 16.51 -39.95
CA GLY A 219 2.23 15.86 -41.03
C GLY A 219 0.90 16.55 -41.33
N SER A 220 0.21 16.07 -42.37
CA SER A 220 -1.12 16.58 -42.71
C SER A 220 -2.12 16.29 -41.58
N SER A 221 -3.18 17.10 -41.45
CA SER A 221 -4.21 16.93 -40.41
C SER A 221 -4.80 15.50 -40.36
N LYS A 222 -4.80 14.78 -41.48
CA LYS A 222 -5.26 13.38 -41.56
C LYS A 222 -4.26 12.40 -40.98
N GLU A 223 -2.97 12.63 -41.18
CA GLU A 223 -1.91 11.77 -40.64
C GLU A 223 -1.83 11.89 -39.12
N LYS A 224 -2.03 13.10 -38.58
CA LYS A 224 -2.15 13.33 -37.13
C LYS A 224 -3.32 12.56 -36.52
N GLN A 225 -4.49 12.59 -37.17
CA GLN A 225 -5.68 11.86 -36.70
C GLN A 225 -5.49 10.35 -36.75
N VAL A 226 -4.82 9.84 -37.79
CA VAL A 226 -4.52 8.41 -37.94
C VAL A 226 -3.54 7.97 -36.87
N ARG A 227 -2.46 8.73 -36.61
CA ARG A 227 -1.51 8.45 -35.51
C ARG A 227 -2.18 8.46 -34.14
N ALA A 228 -3.05 9.43 -33.88
CA ALA A 228 -3.80 9.50 -32.62
C ALA A 228 -4.73 8.28 -32.43
N LEU A 229 -5.37 7.82 -33.51
CA LEU A 229 -6.25 6.65 -33.49
C LEU A 229 -5.48 5.32 -33.40
N MET A 230 -4.23 5.29 -33.89
CA MET A 230 -3.33 4.15 -33.75
C MET A 230 -2.76 4.04 -32.34
N ALA A 231 -2.39 5.18 -31.74
CA ALA A 231 -1.96 5.26 -30.35
C ALA A 231 -3.06 4.77 -29.38
N THR A 232 -4.34 5.10 -29.64
CA THR A 232 -5.44 4.64 -28.77
C THR A 232 -5.74 3.14 -28.88
N ILE A 233 -5.36 2.48 -29.98
CA ILE A 233 -5.50 1.02 -30.15
C ILE A 233 -4.18 0.27 -29.89
N GLY A 234 -3.14 0.97 -29.44
CA GLY A 234 -1.83 0.38 -29.08
C GLY A 234 -0.98 -0.06 -30.26
N LEU A 235 -1.20 0.48 -31.46
CA LEU A 235 -0.39 0.21 -32.65
C LEU A 235 0.58 1.37 -32.91
N ASP A 236 1.87 1.04 -33.08
CA ASP A 236 2.90 2.03 -33.35
C ASP A 236 2.97 2.36 -34.85
N TYR A 237 3.08 3.64 -35.18
CA TYR A 237 3.09 4.15 -36.55
C TYR A 237 4.26 3.58 -37.36
N ASP A 238 5.42 3.41 -36.73
CA ASP A 238 6.65 2.95 -37.41
C ASP A 238 6.59 1.47 -37.81
N THR A 239 5.59 0.73 -37.32
CA THR A 239 5.38 -0.68 -37.68
C THR A 239 4.59 -0.87 -38.98
N LEU A 240 4.01 0.20 -39.53
CA LEU A 240 3.16 0.14 -40.73
C LEU A 240 3.94 0.46 -42.00
N THR A 241 3.69 -0.33 -43.05
CA THR A 241 4.21 -0.01 -44.38
C THR A 241 3.43 1.16 -45.01
N LYS A 242 4.05 1.88 -45.95
CA LYS A 242 3.42 3.02 -46.64
C LYS A 242 2.11 2.63 -47.36
N GLU A 243 2.01 1.38 -47.82
CA GLU A 243 0.82 0.87 -48.52
C GLU A 243 -0.34 0.58 -47.56
N GLU A 244 -0.04 0.03 -46.37
CA GLU A 244 -1.01 -0.18 -45.30
C GLU A 244 -1.52 1.15 -44.76
N PHE A 245 -0.63 2.14 -44.61
CA PHE A 245 -0.98 3.48 -44.19
C PHE A 245 -1.95 4.17 -45.17
N VAL A 246 -1.67 4.10 -46.47
CA VAL A 246 -2.56 4.64 -47.52
C VAL A 246 -3.91 3.92 -47.53
N SER A 247 -3.92 2.60 -47.28
CA SER A 247 -5.13 1.79 -47.18
C SER A 247 -6.00 2.21 -45.99
N ILE A 248 -5.41 2.43 -44.81
CA ILE A 248 -6.10 2.91 -43.61
C ILE A 248 -6.67 4.31 -43.83
N ILE A 249 -5.90 5.24 -44.42
CA ILE A 249 -6.40 6.57 -44.81
C ILE A 249 -7.58 6.46 -45.79
N SER A 250 -7.49 5.56 -46.77
CA SER A 250 -8.57 5.35 -47.74
C SER A 250 -9.86 4.82 -47.09
N GLY A 251 -9.72 3.93 -46.09
CA GLY A 251 -10.83 3.43 -45.28
C GLY A 251 -11.46 4.50 -44.40
N LEU A 252 -10.63 5.32 -43.74
CA LEU A 252 -11.10 6.44 -42.92
C LEU A 252 -11.80 7.52 -43.74
N LYS A 253 -11.42 7.73 -45.01
CA LYS A 253 -12.17 8.61 -45.94
C LYS A 253 -13.59 8.11 -46.25
N LYS A 254 -13.86 6.81 -46.07
CA LYS A 254 -15.19 6.22 -46.25
C LYS A 254 -16.05 6.31 -44.97
N SER A 255 -15.46 6.65 -43.82
CA SER A 255 -16.19 6.85 -42.56
C SER A 255 -17.17 8.03 -42.65
N LYS A 256 -18.40 7.82 -42.17
CA LYS A 256 -19.44 8.86 -42.13
C LYS A 256 -19.08 10.04 -41.20
N TYR A 257 -18.20 9.81 -40.22
CA TYR A 257 -17.83 10.78 -39.18
C TYR A 257 -16.54 11.56 -39.45
N LEU A 258 -15.78 11.19 -40.50
CA LEU A 258 -14.49 11.80 -40.87
C LEU A 258 -14.52 12.47 -42.25
N LYS A 259 -15.69 12.95 -42.69
CA LYS A 259 -15.83 13.73 -43.93
C LYS A 259 -15.16 15.09 -43.75
N SER A 260 -13.91 15.24 -44.21
CA SER A 260 -13.33 16.58 -44.40
C SER A 260 -14.06 17.29 -45.54
N PRO A 261 -14.44 18.57 -45.38
CA PRO A 261 -15.02 19.35 -46.47
C PRO A 261 -13.96 19.59 -47.55
N ILE A 262 -14.20 19.04 -48.73
CA ILE A 262 -13.38 19.30 -49.92
C ILE A 262 -13.63 20.75 -50.33
N ASN A 263 -12.62 21.62 -50.15
CA ASN A 263 -12.58 22.91 -50.83
C ASN A 263 -12.38 22.68 -52.33
N GLN A 264 -13.49 22.58 -53.08
CA GLN A 264 -13.47 22.74 -54.54
C GLN A 264 -13.39 24.23 -54.89
N ARG A 265 -12.22 24.85 -54.68
CA ARG A 265 -11.97 26.21 -55.18
C ARG A 265 -10.69 26.23 -56.00
N GLY A 266 -10.84 25.98 -57.31
CA GLY A 266 -9.75 26.15 -58.25
C GLY A 266 -9.84 25.40 -59.58
N LYS A 267 -10.99 25.37 -60.28
CA LYS A 267 -10.99 25.15 -61.74
C LYS A 267 -12.04 26.01 -62.46
N ALA A 268 -11.51 26.82 -63.39
CA ALA A 268 -12.12 27.53 -64.53
C ALA A 268 -13.17 28.63 -64.28
N ARG A 269 -12.76 29.89 -64.51
CA ARG A 269 -13.66 31.01 -64.85
C ARG A 269 -14.27 30.77 -66.25
N PRO A 270 -15.60 30.83 -66.44
CA PRO A 270 -16.18 31.04 -67.77
C PRO A 270 -16.04 32.52 -68.16
N GLN A 271 -15.57 32.78 -69.37
CA GLN A 271 -15.48 34.11 -69.97
C GLN A 271 -16.89 34.71 -70.16
N LEU A 272 -17.04 36.00 -69.85
CA LEU A 272 -18.23 36.80 -70.14
C LEU A 272 -18.31 37.10 -71.66
N PRO A 273 -19.46 36.93 -72.32
CA PRO A 273 -19.75 37.61 -73.56
C PRO A 273 -20.39 38.98 -73.27
N HIS A 274 -19.82 40.00 -73.88
CA HIS A 274 -20.28 41.38 -73.88
C HIS A 274 -21.42 41.54 -74.89
N GLY A 275 -22.59 42.09 -74.51
CA GLY A 275 -23.69 42.28 -75.45
C GLY A 275 -24.93 43.00 -74.91
N LYS A 276 -25.01 44.30 -75.22
CA LYS A 276 -26.09 45.29 -75.03
C LYS A 276 -27.54 44.78 -75.14
N GLY A 277 -28.46 45.36 -74.34
CA GLY A 277 -29.89 45.30 -74.69
C GLY A 277 -30.93 45.74 -73.67
N LYS A 278 -31.05 47.06 -73.46
CA LYS A 278 -32.30 47.83 -73.26
C LYS A 278 -33.54 47.20 -72.56
N LYS A 279 -33.91 47.88 -71.46
CA LYS A 279 -35.20 48.57 -71.17
C LYS A 279 -36.45 47.80 -70.69
N LYS A 280 -37.01 48.47 -69.66
CA LYS A 280 -38.41 48.66 -69.22
C LYS A 280 -38.96 47.58 -68.29
N ARG A 281 -39.22 47.92 -67.01
CA ARG A 281 -40.47 48.52 -66.47
C ARG A 281 -41.66 47.59 -66.77
N LYS A 282 -42.34 47.07 -65.77
CA LYS A 282 -43.01 47.80 -64.68
C LYS A 282 -42.92 47.05 -63.37
#